data_AF-A0AAN7VD25-F1
#
_entry.id   AF-A0AAN7VD25-F1
#
_cell.length_a   1.000
_cell.length_b   1.000
_cell.length_c   1.000
_cell.angle_alpha   90.00
_cell.angle_beta   90.00
_cell.angle_gamma   90.00
#
_symmetry.space_group_name_H-M   'P 1'
#
loop_
_entity.id
_entity.type
_entity.pdbx_description
1 polymer ?
#
loop_
_entity_poly.entity_id
_entity_poly.type
_entity_poly.pdbx_seq_one_letter_code
_entity_poly.pdbx_strand_id
1 'polypeptide(L)'
;MRPTFTPVSAAKIQWLGKTLNANDALFPIFTSEGLCYTFNMLPNREVVRYEDEFMASLNNSINSYKWPPEDGYFAGDNTDAYPRRAFMSGVEGGLVIEGLLTNNSHIDYLCKVSLQGFKVILHHPCEFPDVRKHFRLPLDQAVLVGIKPSLLTVSPELLHYSLKDRKCYFAKDKYLATFKVYTQQNCLDECLSNYTLKECKCTPFYFSGKCNTFNVSL
;
A
#
# COMPACT_ATOMS: atom_id res chain seq x y z
N MET A 1 -13.52 19.33 -15.03
CA MET A 1 -14.24 18.04 -14.99
C MET A 1 -13.42 17.08 -14.14
N ARG A 2 -13.96 16.53 -13.04
CA ARG A 2 -13.25 15.45 -12.32
C ARG A 2 -13.27 14.20 -13.22
N PRO A 3 -12.13 13.59 -13.57
CA PRO A 3 -12.13 12.35 -14.35
C PRO A 3 -12.95 11.30 -13.61
N THR A 4 -13.96 10.76 -14.28
CA THR A 4 -14.74 9.61 -13.79
C THR A 4 -13.89 8.37 -14.03
N PHE A 5 -13.05 8.01 -13.05
CA PHE A 5 -12.41 6.72 -13.07
C PHE A 5 -13.50 5.65 -12.90
N THR A 6 -13.65 4.77 -13.87
CA THR A 6 -14.46 3.56 -13.67
C THR A 6 -13.66 2.70 -12.69
N PRO A 7 -14.17 2.48 -11.47
CA PRO A 7 -13.45 1.69 -10.48
C PRO A 7 -13.21 0.28 -11.03
N VAL A 8 -12.10 -0.33 -10.61
CA VAL A 8 -11.94 -1.78 -10.77
C VAL A 8 -13.13 -2.41 -10.06
N SER A 9 -14.05 -3.00 -10.81
CA SER A 9 -15.20 -3.67 -10.23
C SER A 9 -14.81 -5.11 -9.92
N ALA A 10 -14.89 -5.45 -8.63
CA ALA A 10 -14.85 -6.83 -8.17
C ALA A 10 -16.28 -7.29 -7.92
N ALA A 11 -16.66 -8.45 -8.47
CA ALA A 11 -17.98 -9.02 -8.22
C ALA A 11 -18.15 -9.44 -6.76
N LYS A 12 -17.07 -9.95 -6.13
CA LYS A 12 -17.09 -10.43 -4.75
C LYS A 12 -15.69 -10.39 -4.14
N ILE A 13 -15.62 -9.93 -2.88
CA ILE A 13 -14.38 -9.92 -2.09
C ILE A 13 -14.64 -10.69 -0.80
N GLN A 14 -13.78 -11.63 -0.45
CA GLN A 14 -13.87 -12.38 0.80
C GLN A 14 -12.55 -12.39 1.54
N TRP A 15 -12.63 -12.37 2.86
CA TRP A 15 -11.50 -12.55 3.78
C TRP A 15 -11.89 -13.54 4.87
N LEU A 16 -11.10 -14.60 5.05
CA LEU A 16 -11.41 -15.68 6.01
C LEU A 16 -12.82 -16.27 5.78
N GLY A 17 -13.18 -16.50 4.51
CA GLY A 17 -14.50 -16.99 4.09
C GLY A 17 -15.66 -16.00 4.25
N LYS A 18 -15.46 -14.85 4.92
CA LYS A 18 -16.49 -13.82 5.10
C LYS A 18 -16.49 -12.84 3.93
N THR A 19 -17.67 -12.64 3.34
CA THR A 19 -17.85 -11.61 2.29
C THR A 19 -17.68 -10.21 2.88
N LEU A 20 -16.88 -9.40 2.22
CA LEU A 20 -16.63 -8.01 2.57
C LEU A 20 -17.40 -7.08 1.63
N ASN A 21 -17.78 -5.90 2.13
CA ASN A 21 -18.22 -4.80 1.28
C ASN A 21 -17.01 -4.27 0.49
N ALA A 22 -17.13 -4.18 -0.83
CA ALA A 22 -16.04 -3.74 -1.70
C ALA A 22 -15.53 -2.33 -1.35
N ASN A 23 -16.42 -1.42 -1.00
CA ASN A 23 -16.08 -0.04 -0.64
C ASN A 23 -15.32 0.06 0.69
N ASP A 24 -15.44 -0.94 1.55
CA ASP A 24 -14.77 -0.99 2.86
C ASP A 24 -13.52 -1.88 2.84
N ALA A 25 -13.37 -2.70 1.80
CA ALA A 25 -12.25 -3.64 1.65
C ALA A 25 -11.12 -3.05 0.80
N LEU A 26 -11.45 -2.31 -0.26
CA LEU A 26 -10.50 -1.75 -1.20
C LEU A 26 -10.51 -0.23 -1.13
N PHE A 27 -9.33 0.34 -0.91
CA PHE A 27 -9.14 1.78 -0.83
C PHE A 27 -8.38 2.29 -2.06
N PRO A 28 -8.79 3.43 -2.64
CA PRO A 28 -8.07 4.04 -3.75
C PRO A 28 -6.69 4.54 -3.31
N ILE A 29 -5.70 4.38 -4.17
CA ILE A 29 -4.32 4.86 -3.98
C ILE A 29 -3.69 5.27 -5.31
N PHE A 30 -2.93 6.36 -5.34
CA PHE A 30 -2.15 6.72 -6.53
C PHE A 30 -0.78 6.06 -6.52
N THR A 31 -0.39 5.62 -7.70
CA THR A 31 0.94 5.08 -8.00
C THR A 31 1.48 5.72 -9.27
N SER A 32 2.71 5.37 -9.66
CA SER A 32 3.28 5.84 -10.92
C SER A 32 2.57 5.30 -12.17
N GLU A 33 1.65 4.34 -12.03
CA GLU A 33 0.80 3.82 -13.12
C GLU A 33 -0.64 4.37 -13.04
N GLY A 34 -0.90 5.35 -12.17
CA GLY A 34 -2.21 5.98 -11.99
C GLY A 34 -2.98 5.47 -10.78
N LEU A 35 -4.31 5.52 -10.85
CA LEU A 35 -5.20 5.10 -9.78
C LEU A 35 -5.19 3.57 -9.64
N CYS A 36 -4.95 3.09 -8.43
CA CYS A 36 -4.97 1.70 -8.03
C CYS A 36 -5.87 1.51 -6.81
N TYR A 37 -6.12 0.26 -6.45
CA TYR A 37 -6.86 -0.11 -5.24
C TYR A 37 -5.98 -0.98 -4.35
N THR A 38 -5.96 -0.69 -3.06
CA THR A 38 -5.19 -1.45 -2.07
C THR A 38 -6.11 -2.11 -1.04
N PHE A 39 -5.73 -3.31 -0.63
CA PHE A 39 -6.36 -4.07 0.44
C PHE A 39 -5.42 -4.07 1.64
N ASN A 40 -5.96 -3.83 2.84
CA ASN A 40 -5.25 -4.03 4.10
C ASN A 40 -4.02 -3.14 4.36
N MET A 41 -3.88 -2.02 3.65
CA MET A 41 -2.89 -0.98 3.93
C MET A 41 -3.37 -0.07 5.07
N LEU A 42 -2.48 0.43 5.92
CA LEU A 42 -2.85 1.47 6.88
C LEU A 42 -3.36 2.72 6.16
N PRO A 43 -4.34 3.44 6.73
CA PRO A 43 -4.84 4.66 6.12
C PRO A 43 -3.68 5.67 5.96
N ASN A 44 -3.70 6.48 4.90
CA ASN A 44 -2.62 7.41 4.57
C ASN A 44 -2.21 8.28 5.76
N ARG A 45 -3.16 8.84 6.51
CA ARG A 45 -2.89 9.58 7.75
C ARG A 45 -2.11 8.83 8.82
N GLU A 46 -2.02 7.50 8.80
CA GLU A 46 -1.16 6.71 9.71
C GLU A 46 0.21 6.40 9.10
N VAL A 47 0.33 6.42 7.77
CA VAL A 47 1.58 6.15 7.06
C VAL A 47 2.39 7.44 6.83
N VAL A 48 1.74 8.52 6.40
CA VAL A 48 2.37 9.79 6.04
C VAL A 48 2.03 10.90 7.03
N ARG A 49 2.94 11.86 7.16
CA ARG A 49 2.81 13.05 8.01
C ARG A 49 1.96 14.13 7.36
N TYR A 50 1.98 14.18 6.04
CA TYR A 50 1.23 15.13 5.23
C TYR A 50 0.31 14.32 4.32
N GLU A 51 -0.99 14.44 4.55
CA GLU A 51 -2.00 13.82 3.71
C GLU A 51 -2.43 14.82 2.65
N ASP A 52 -2.49 14.37 1.41
CA ASP A 52 -3.00 15.15 0.30
C ASP A 52 -4.53 15.32 0.43
N GLU A 53 -5.05 16.54 0.27
CA GLU A 53 -6.49 16.83 0.45
C GLU A 53 -7.38 15.98 -0.48
N PHE A 54 -6.91 15.69 -1.69
CA PHE A 54 -7.64 14.82 -2.62
C PHE A 54 -7.65 13.38 -2.11
N MET A 55 -6.53 12.87 -1.60
CA MET A 55 -6.47 11.54 -1.00
C MET A 55 -7.30 11.43 0.29
N ALA A 56 -7.32 12.47 1.11
CA ALA A 56 -8.17 12.54 2.29
C ALA A 56 -9.67 12.46 1.90
N SER A 57 -10.06 13.11 0.81
CA SER A 57 -11.46 13.09 0.32
C SER A 57 -11.91 11.73 -0.22
N LEU A 58 -10.97 10.85 -0.60
CA LEU A 58 -11.26 9.52 -1.12
C LEU A 58 -11.38 8.47 -0.01
N ASN A 59 -10.84 8.72 1.18
CA ASN A 59 -10.80 7.78 2.29
C ASN A 59 -11.68 8.27 3.46
N ASN A 60 -12.99 8.08 3.35
CA ASN A 60 -13.98 8.48 4.38
C ASN A 60 -14.01 7.59 5.63
N SER A 61 -13.16 6.56 5.74
CA SER A 61 -13.15 5.65 6.89
C SER A 61 -12.17 6.14 7.97
N ILE A 62 -12.74 6.68 9.04
CA ILE A 62 -12.08 7.51 10.08
C ILE A 62 -11.47 6.66 11.23
N ASN A 63 -11.35 5.33 11.08
CA ASN A 63 -10.87 4.51 12.19
C ASN A 63 -9.35 4.55 12.30
N SER A 64 -8.85 5.07 13.43
CA SER A 64 -7.41 5.04 13.73
C SER A 64 -7.10 3.72 14.41
N TYR A 65 -6.26 2.91 13.79
CA TYR A 65 -5.97 1.56 14.24
C TYR A 65 -4.74 1.51 15.14
N LYS A 66 -3.85 2.53 15.06
CA LYS A 66 -2.66 2.67 15.91
C LYS A 66 -1.82 1.39 16.01
N TRP A 67 -1.79 0.62 14.93
CA TRP A 67 -1.09 -0.65 14.87
C TRP A 67 0.43 -0.40 14.84
N PRO A 68 1.20 -0.89 15.83
CA PRO A 68 2.64 -0.72 15.86
C PRO A 68 3.33 -1.68 14.87
N PRO A 69 4.16 -1.17 13.93
CA PRO A 69 4.84 -2.00 12.94
C PRO A 69 5.77 -3.07 13.54
N GLU A 70 6.39 -2.79 14.68
CA GLU A 70 7.35 -3.68 15.33
C GLU A 70 6.72 -4.59 16.38
N ASP A 71 5.83 -4.04 17.21
CA ASP A 71 5.18 -4.77 18.29
C ASP A 71 4.01 -5.63 17.77
N GLY A 72 3.49 -5.31 16.58
CA GLY A 72 2.43 -6.06 15.92
C GLY A 72 1.09 -5.95 16.65
N TYR A 73 0.48 -7.09 16.95
CA TYR A 73 -0.88 -7.18 17.50
C TYR A 73 -0.83 -7.48 19.00
N PHE A 74 -1.71 -6.85 19.77
CA PHE A 74 -1.74 -6.97 21.22
C PHE A 74 -2.52 -8.21 21.67
N ALA A 75 -2.21 -8.70 22.89
CA ALA A 75 -2.96 -9.78 23.52
C ALA A 75 -4.41 -9.34 23.77
N GLY A 76 -5.38 -10.06 23.19
CA GLY A 76 -6.80 -9.73 23.24
C GLY A 76 -7.35 -9.13 21.93
N ASP A 77 -6.50 -8.79 20.96
CA ASP A 77 -6.95 -8.42 19.62
C ASP A 77 -7.77 -9.55 19.00
N ASN A 78 -9.00 -9.25 18.59
CA ASN A 78 -9.93 -10.21 18.01
C ASN A 78 -9.72 -10.36 16.48
N THR A 79 -10.67 -11.02 15.80
CA THR A 79 -10.64 -11.19 14.33
C THR A 79 -10.82 -9.89 13.54
N ASP A 80 -11.24 -8.81 14.21
CA ASP A 80 -11.55 -7.52 13.59
C ASP A 80 -10.38 -6.52 13.71
N ALA A 81 -9.24 -6.96 14.27
CA ALA A 81 -8.01 -6.19 14.30
C ALA A 81 -7.58 -5.75 12.88
N TYR A 82 -7.03 -4.54 12.80
CA TYR A 82 -6.49 -3.97 11.57
C TYR A 82 -5.01 -3.62 11.76
N PRO A 83 -4.12 -3.95 10.80
CA PRO A 83 -4.38 -4.70 9.57
C PRO A 83 -4.96 -6.09 9.84
N ARG A 84 -5.80 -6.56 8.91
CA ARG A 84 -6.45 -7.87 8.96
C ARG A 84 -5.40 -8.97 8.98
N ARG A 85 -5.62 -9.98 9.83
CA ARG A 85 -4.73 -11.12 10.06
C ARG A 85 -5.25 -12.39 9.42
N ALA A 86 -4.34 -13.20 8.89
CA ALA A 86 -4.62 -14.57 8.48
C ALA A 86 -4.28 -15.51 9.65
N PHE A 87 -5.24 -16.36 10.05
CA PHE A 87 -5.07 -17.33 11.15
C PHE A 87 -4.91 -18.77 10.65
N MET A 88 -5.18 -19.00 9.37
CA MET A 88 -5.08 -20.32 8.75
C MET A 88 -4.48 -20.17 7.35
N SER A 89 -3.81 -21.22 6.89
CA SER A 89 -3.33 -21.31 5.50
C SER A 89 -4.40 -21.88 4.58
N GLY A 90 -4.30 -21.61 3.28
CA GLY A 90 -5.24 -22.07 2.27
C GLY A 90 -6.16 -20.96 1.76
N VAL A 91 -6.95 -21.28 0.73
CA VAL A 91 -7.82 -20.31 0.03
C VAL A 91 -8.89 -19.73 0.96
N GLU A 92 -9.50 -20.57 1.79
CA GLU A 92 -10.52 -20.16 2.78
C GLU A 92 -9.94 -19.24 3.87
N GLY A 93 -8.64 -19.36 4.15
CA GLY A 93 -7.90 -18.53 5.10
C GLY A 93 -7.38 -17.21 4.54
N GLY A 94 -7.52 -17.00 3.23
CA GLY A 94 -6.90 -15.90 2.51
C GLY A 94 -7.86 -14.82 2.05
N LEU A 95 -7.34 -13.97 1.17
CA LEU A 95 -8.11 -13.03 0.37
C LEU A 95 -8.58 -13.74 -0.91
N VAL A 96 -9.88 -13.70 -1.17
CA VAL A 96 -10.47 -14.15 -2.43
C VAL A 96 -11.11 -12.95 -3.09
N ILE A 97 -10.72 -12.67 -4.33
CA ILE A 97 -11.36 -11.66 -5.18
C ILE A 97 -11.90 -12.38 -6.41
N GLU A 98 -13.22 -12.42 -6.56
CA GLU A 98 -13.88 -13.02 -7.71
C GLU A 98 -14.39 -11.94 -8.66
N GLY A 99 -14.26 -12.19 -9.96
CA GLY A 99 -14.76 -11.31 -11.00
C GLY A 99 -14.11 -9.93 -10.96
N LEU A 100 -12.78 -9.87 -11.11
CA LEU A 100 -12.08 -8.63 -11.43
C LEU A 100 -12.40 -8.26 -12.89
N LEU A 101 -13.24 -7.26 -13.07
CA LEU A 101 -13.73 -6.86 -14.38
C LEU A 101 -12.99 -5.61 -14.86
N THR A 102 -12.75 -5.57 -16.17
CA THR A 102 -12.30 -4.37 -16.88
C THR A 102 -13.11 -4.21 -18.14
N ASN A 103 -13.25 -2.97 -18.63
CA ASN A 103 -13.91 -2.73 -19.90
C ASN A 103 -12.97 -3.10 -21.05
N ASN A 104 -13.49 -3.79 -22.06
CA ASN A 104 -12.74 -4.12 -23.28
C ASN A 104 -12.18 -2.89 -23.98
N SER A 105 -12.82 -1.71 -23.84
CA SER A 105 -12.32 -0.45 -24.38
C SER A 105 -11.02 0.04 -23.72
N HIS A 106 -10.66 -0.49 -22.55
CA HIS A 106 -9.41 -0.14 -21.85
C HIS A 106 -8.27 -1.13 -22.16
N ILE A 107 -8.53 -2.18 -22.95
CA ILE A 107 -7.53 -3.18 -23.33
C ILE A 107 -6.82 -2.70 -24.59
N ASP A 108 -5.57 -2.24 -24.42
CA ASP A 108 -4.72 -1.80 -25.53
C ASP A 108 -3.56 -2.79 -25.75
N TYR A 109 -3.65 -3.55 -26.84
CA TYR A 109 -2.63 -4.52 -27.26
C TYR A 109 -1.36 -3.88 -27.83
N LEU A 110 -1.41 -2.61 -28.23
CA LEU A 110 -0.26 -1.86 -28.74
C LEU A 110 0.57 -1.26 -27.60
N CYS A 111 -0.08 -0.90 -26.47
CA CYS A 111 0.61 -0.22 -25.36
C CYS A 111 1.54 -1.13 -24.52
N LYS A 112 1.37 -2.46 -24.49
CA LYS A 112 2.22 -3.37 -23.70
C LYS A 112 2.40 -4.74 -24.38
N VAL A 113 3.65 -5.11 -24.67
CA VAL A 113 4.04 -6.24 -25.53
C VAL A 113 3.83 -7.65 -24.94
N SER A 114 3.54 -7.83 -23.63
CA SER A 114 3.66 -9.20 -23.07
C SER A 114 2.54 -9.79 -22.22
N LEU A 115 1.55 -9.04 -21.73
CA LEU A 115 0.38 -9.65 -21.07
C LEU A 115 -0.71 -8.60 -20.79
N GLN A 116 -1.94 -8.85 -21.24
CA GLN A 116 -3.12 -8.08 -20.80
C GLN A 116 -3.63 -8.59 -19.46
N GLY A 117 -4.12 -7.67 -18.62
CA GLY A 117 -4.70 -7.98 -17.32
C GLY A 117 -4.26 -7.01 -16.23
N PHE A 118 -4.26 -7.49 -14.99
CA PHE A 118 -4.05 -6.65 -13.80
C PHE A 118 -2.63 -6.80 -13.27
N LYS A 119 -2.05 -5.71 -12.76
CA LYS A 119 -0.84 -5.77 -11.94
C LYS A 119 -1.24 -5.91 -10.48
N VAL A 120 -0.65 -6.87 -9.79
CA VAL A 120 -0.84 -7.06 -8.34
C VAL A 120 0.50 -6.84 -7.65
N ILE A 121 0.46 -6.01 -6.61
CA ILE A 121 1.61 -5.58 -5.84
C ILE A 121 1.40 -6.06 -4.40
N LEU A 122 2.40 -6.73 -3.84
CA LEU A 122 2.43 -7.10 -2.43
C LEU A 122 3.36 -6.13 -1.71
N HIS A 123 2.87 -5.50 -0.65
CA HIS A 123 3.63 -4.53 0.13
C HIS A 123 3.24 -4.60 1.61
N HIS A 124 4.10 -4.05 2.46
CA HIS A 124 3.83 -3.97 3.89
C HIS A 124 2.72 -2.92 4.16
N PRO A 125 1.86 -3.11 5.20
CA PRO A 125 0.76 -2.17 5.49
C PRO A 125 1.18 -0.72 5.76
N CYS A 126 2.43 -0.51 6.21
CA CYS A 126 3.00 0.82 6.50
C CYS A 126 3.83 1.41 5.34
N GLU A 127 3.79 0.80 4.16
CA GLU A 127 4.56 1.20 2.99
C GLU A 127 3.64 1.46 1.81
N PHE A 128 4.05 2.35 0.90
CA PHE A 128 3.34 2.56 -0.36
C PHE A 128 3.69 1.45 -1.37
N PRO A 129 2.75 1.07 -2.24
CA PRO A 129 2.99 0.04 -3.25
C PRO A 129 4.02 0.50 -4.30
N ASP A 130 5.08 -0.28 -4.47
CA ASP A 130 6.06 -0.08 -5.55
C ASP A 130 5.64 -0.89 -6.79
N VAL A 131 5.18 -0.19 -7.83
CA VAL A 131 4.71 -0.82 -9.08
C VAL A 131 5.79 -1.61 -9.81
N ARG A 132 7.08 -1.42 -9.49
CA ARG A 132 8.16 -2.21 -10.08
C ARG A 132 8.16 -3.64 -9.55
N LYS A 133 7.66 -3.84 -8.33
CA LYS A 133 7.58 -5.13 -7.62
C LYS A 133 6.18 -5.74 -7.75
N HIS A 134 5.79 -6.08 -8.98
CA HIS A 134 4.47 -6.64 -9.29
C HIS A 134 4.56 -8.01 -9.97
N PHE A 135 3.51 -8.80 -9.81
CA PHE A 135 3.17 -9.88 -10.73
C PHE A 135 1.92 -9.49 -11.51
N ARG A 136 1.59 -10.26 -12.56
CA ARG A 136 0.44 -10.00 -13.42
C ARG A 136 -0.59 -11.10 -13.30
N LEU A 137 -1.86 -10.70 -13.26
CA LEU A 137 -3.02 -11.55 -13.39
C LEU A 137 -3.55 -11.45 -14.81
N PRO A 138 -3.48 -12.52 -15.62
CA PRO A 138 -4.11 -12.56 -16.93
C PRO A 138 -5.63 -12.36 -16.82
N LEU A 139 -6.23 -11.83 -17.89
CA LEU A 139 -7.68 -11.82 -18.04
C LEU A 139 -8.22 -13.25 -18.18
N ASP A 140 -9.46 -13.46 -17.75
CA ASP A 140 -10.21 -14.72 -17.89
C ASP A 140 -9.53 -15.96 -17.27
N GLN A 141 -8.67 -15.76 -16.28
CA GLN A 141 -7.98 -16.85 -15.58
C GLN A 141 -8.13 -16.75 -14.07
N ALA A 142 -8.26 -17.90 -13.42
CA ALA A 142 -8.14 -18.04 -11.98
C ALA A 142 -6.66 -18.26 -11.61
N VAL A 143 -6.14 -17.43 -10.70
CA VAL A 143 -4.75 -17.52 -10.24
C VAL A 143 -4.73 -17.72 -8.73
N LEU A 144 -3.99 -18.72 -8.28
CA LEU A 144 -3.74 -18.97 -6.85
C LEU A 144 -2.34 -18.45 -6.49
N VAL A 145 -2.29 -17.57 -5.49
CA VAL A 145 -1.03 -16.94 -5.06
C VAL A 145 -0.72 -17.37 -3.63
N GLY A 146 0.34 -18.15 -3.46
CA GLY A 146 0.88 -18.49 -2.15
C GLY A 146 1.82 -17.41 -1.64
N ILE A 147 1.53 -16.83 -0.48
CA ILE A 147 2.37 -15.79 0.15
C ILE A 147 3.14 -16.42 1.30
N LYS A 148 4.48 -16.35 1.24
CA LYS A 148 5.38 -16.77 2.31
C LYS A 148 6.16 -15.55 2.84
N PRO A 149 5.71 -14.89 3.92
CA PRO A 149 6.45 -13.77 4.49
C PRO A 149 7.76 -14.25 5.13
N SER A 150 8.81 -13.46 4.99
CA SER A 150 10.10 -13.67 5.67
C SER A 150 10.36 -12.47 6.56
N LEU A 151 10.48 -12.69 7.86
CA LEU A 151 10.71 -11.65 8.86
C LEU A 151 12.06 -11.85 9.52
N LEU A 152 12.85 -10.79 9.58
CA LEU A 152 14.07 -10.72 10.37
C LEU A 152 13.79 -9.82 11.58
N THR A 153 13.83 -10.40 12.78
CA THR A 153 13.74 -9.67 14.05
C THR A 153 15.10 -9.59 14.71
N VAL A 154 15.28 -8.56 15.53
CA VAL A 154 16.49 -8.36 16.33
C VAL A 154 16.17 -8.66 17.79
N SER A 155 17.19 -9.09 18.54
CA SER A 155 17.01 -9.39 19.96
C SER A 155 16.75 -8.09 20.76
N PRO A 156 15.92 -8.13 21.82
CA PRO A 156 15.59 -6.93 22.60
C PRO A 156 16.83 -6.23 23.19
N GLU A 157 17.91 -6.96 23.44
CA GLU A 157 19.15 -6.44 24.00
C GLU A 157 19.83 -5.42 23.07
N LEU A 158 19.61 -5.52 21.76
CA LEU A 158 20.12 -4.56 20.77
C LEU A 158 19.49 -3.16 20.87
N LEU A 159 18.37 -3.02 21.59
CA LEU A 159 17.77 -1.72 21.89
C LEU A 159 18.70 -0.85 22.75
N HIS A 160 19.54 -1.46 23.59
CA HIS A 160 20.47 -0.76 24.48
C HIS A 160 21.76 -0.29 23.78
N TYR A 161 22.04 -0.81 22.58
CA TYR A 161 23.21 -0.39 21.81
C TYR A 161 22.92 0.92 21.08
N SER A 162 23.95 1.77 20.97
CA SER A 162 23.82 3.02 20.22
C SER A 162 23.58 2.73 18.73
N LEU A 163 22.91 3.65 18.04
CA LEU A 163 22.68 3.56 16.58
C LEU A 163 23.98 3.33 15.79
N LYS A 164 25.07 3.94 16.25
CA LYS A 164 26.39 3.83 15.61
C LYS A 164 26.96 2.41 15.71
N ASP A 165 26.71 1.73 16.83
CA ASP A 165 27.25 0.40 17.10
C ASP A 165 26.42 -0.69 16.40
N ARG A 166 25.08 -0.58 16.45
CA ARG A 166 24.18 -1.60 15.85
C ARG A 166 24.04 -1.49 14.33
N LYS A 167 24.30 -0.32 13.74
CA LYS A 167 24.25 -0.05 12.29
C LYS A 167 22.91 -0.36 11.60
N CYS A 168 21.84 -0.51 12.37
CA CYS A 168 20.48 -0.67 11.90
C CYS A 168 19.53 0.26 12.67
N TYR A 169 18.34 0.47 12.11
CA TYR A 169 17.31 1.34 12.66
C TYR A 169 16.04 0.54 12.93
N PHE A 170 15.47 0.74 14.11
CA PHE A 170 14.10 0.42 14.47
C PHE A 170 13.13 1.45 13.86
N ALA A 171 11.85 1.09 13.78
CA ALA A 171 10.76 1.88 13.22
C ALA A 171 10.64 3.29 13.83
N LYS A 172 11.07 3.45 15.08
CA LYS A 172 11.02 4.71 15.83
C LYS A 172 12.38 5.42 15.95
N ASP A 173 13.46 4.83 15.45
CA ASP A 173 14.81 5.39 15.62
C ASP A 173 15.09 6.60 14.73
N LYS A 174 14.54 6.59 13.52
CA LYS A 174 14.84 7.59 12.50
C LYS A 174 13.59 8.38 12.16
N TYR A 175 13.68 9.69 12.37
CA TYR A 175 12.67 10.61 11.88
C TYR A 175 12.74 10.70 10.35
N LEU A 176 11.59 10.48 9.71
CA LEU A 176 11.36 10.72 8.29
C LEU A 176 10.43 11.94 8.15
N ALA A 177 10.74 12.84 7.21
CA ALA A 177 9.97 14.07 7.00
C ALA A 177 8.60 13.81 6.36
N THR A 178 8.50 12.79 5.51
CA THR A 178 7.26 12.39 4.85
C THR A 178 6.53 11.31 5.65
N PHE A 179 7.24 10.28 6.11
CA PHE A 179 6.63 9.09 6.69
C PHE A 179 6.62 9.13 8.22
N LYS A 180 5.58 8.54 8.83
CA LYS A 180 5.44 8.44 10.29
C LYS A 180 6.29 7.33 10.90
N VAL A 181 6.54 6.28 10.12
CA VAL A 181 7.24 5.05 10.51
C VAL A 181 8.46 4.86 9.64
N TYR A 182 9.61 4.60 10.25
CA TYR A 182 10.79 4.16 9.52
C TYR A 182 10.59 2.72 9.01
N THR A 183 10.71 2.57 7.69
CA THR A 183 11.06 1.30 7.05
C THR A 183 12.19 1.58 6.06
N GLN A 184 12.88 0.53 5.61
CA GLN A 184 13.90 0.71 4.57
C GLN A 184 13.28 1.33 3.30
N GLN A 185 12.10 0.88 2.89
CA GLN A 185 11.42 1.39 1.70
C GLN A 185 11.01 2.86 1.88
N ASN A 186 10.36 3.22 2.99
CA ASN A 186 9.96 4.61 3.26
C ASN A 186 11.17 5.56 3.28
N CYS A 187 12.31 5.12 3.82
CA CYS A 187 13.54 5.90 3.81
C CYS A 187 14.11 6.09 2.39
N LEU A 188 14.05 5.06 1.55
CA LEU A 188 14.50 5.13 0.16
C LEU A 188 13.58 6.00 -0.69
N ASP A 189 12.26 5.94 -0.46
CA ASP A 189 11.28 6.75 -1.16
C ASP A 189 11.44 8.24 -0.81
N GLU A 190 11.65 8.56 0.46
CA GLU A 190 11.95 9.95 0.88
C GLU A 190 13.28 10.44 0.30
N CYS A 191 14.31 9.57 0.25
CA CYS A 191 15.59 9.89 -0.36
C CYS A 191 15.44 10.20 -1.86
N LEU A 192 14.71 9.35 -2.58
CA LEU A 192 14.42 9.54 -4.00
C LEU A 192 13.62 10.82 -4.22
N SER A 193 12.58 11.07 -3.44
CA SER A 193 11.77 12.29 -3.53
C SER A 193 12.59 13.55 -3.28
N ASN A 194 13.44 13.57 -2.25
CA ASN A 194 14.31 14.71 -1.95
C ASN A 194 15.35 14.94 -3.05
N TYR A 195 15.93 13.87 -3.59
CA TYR A 195 16.86 13.95 -4.70
C TYR A 195 16.18 14.51 -5.96
N THR A 196 15.02 13.97 -6.35
CA THR A 196 14.24 14.45 -7.49
C THR A 196 13.83 15.92 -7.32
N LEU A 197 13.37 16.33 -6.14
CA LEU A 197 13.05 17.74 -5.89
C LEU A 197 14.29 18.64 -6.00
N LYS A 198 15.44 18.20 -5.49
CA LYS A 198 16.69 18.97 -5.55
C LYS A 198 17.16 19.19 -6.98
N GLU A 199 17.17 18.13 -7.79
CA GLU A 199 17.70 18.15 -9.15
C GLU A 199 16.68 18.68 -10.16
N CYS A 200 15.43 18.22 -10.11
CA CYS A 200 14.40 18.52 -11.09
C CYS A 200 13.48 19.69 -10.69
N LYS A 201 13.54 20.16 -9.45
CA LYS A 201 12.68 21.24 -8.90
C LYS A 201 11.18 20.94 -8.90
N CYS A 202 10.80 19.67 -9.07
CA CYS A 202 9.43 19.18 -8.96
C CYS A 202 9.42 17.75 -8.42
N THR A 203 8.26 17.29 -7.96
CA THR A 203 8.05 15.90 -7.53
C THR A 203 6.91 15.26 -8.35
N PRO A 204 7.02 13.98 -8.72
CA PRO A 204 5.91 13.24 -9.31
C PRO A 204 4.67 13.24 -8.42
N PHE A 205 3.48 13.24 -9.03
CA PHE A 205 2.19 13.32 -8.33
C PHE A 205 1.94 12.18 -7.32
N TYR A 206 2.58 11.03 -7.52
CA TYR A 206 2.42 9.84 -6.68
C TYR A 206 3.40 9.79 -5.51
N PHE A 207 4.34 10.74 -5.41
CA PHE A 207 5.16 10.87 -4.20
C PHE A 207 4.34 11.48 -3.08
N SER A 208 4.32 10.80 -1.94
CA SER A 208 3.77 11.35 -0.71
C SER A 208 4.74 12.41 -0.18
N GLY A 209 4.30 13.65 0.04
CA GLY A 209 5.19 14.68 0.59
C GLY A 209 4.68 16.12 0.49
N LYS A 210 5.34 17.03 1.20
CA LYS A 210 5.02 18.47 1.34
C LYS A 210 4.90 19.27 0.02
N CYS A 211 5.23 18.69 -1.13
CA CYS A 211 5.32 19.40 -2.40
C CYS A 211 4.10 19.19 -3.32
N ASN A 212 2.96 18.74 -2.78
CA ASN A 212 1.72 18.63 -3.54
C ASN A 212 0.87 19.93 -3.59
N THR A 213 1.39 21.09 -3.15
CA THR A 213 0.78 22.38 -3.51
C THR A 213 1.07 22.71 -4.97
N PHE A 214 0.40 21.98 -5.85
CA PHE A 214 0.28 22.30 -7.26
C PHE A 214 -0.60 23.54 -7.40
N ASN A 215 0.01 24.73 -7.50
CA ASN A 215 -0.56 25.78 -8.35
C ASN A 215 -0.34 25.33 -9.80
N VAL A 216 -1.17 24.40 -10.26
CA VAL A 216 -1.36 24.18 -11.70
C VAL A 216 -2.27 25.30 -12.17
N SER A 217 -1.66 26.40 -12.58
CA SER A 217 -2.30 27.34 -13.49
C SER A 217 -2.49 26.60 -14.81
N LEU A 218 -3.73 26.22 -15.11
CA LEU A 218 -4.15 25.91 -16.49
C LEU A 218 -4.13 27.19 -17.32
#